data_AF-A0A3S9YDJ4-F1
#
_entry.id   AF-A0A3S9YDJ4-F1
#
_cell.length_a   1.000
_cell.length_b   1.000
_cell.length_c   1.000
_cell.angle_alpha   90.00
_cell.angle_beta   90.00
_cell.angle_gamma   90.00
#
_symmetry.space_group_name_H-M   'P 1'
#
loop_
_entity.id
_entity.type
_entity.pdbx_description
1 polymer ?
#
loop_
_entity_poly.entity_id
_entity_poly.type
_entity_poly.pdbx_seq_one_letter_code
_entity_poly.pdbx_strand_id
1 'polypeptide(L)'
;MTPDRRLRTDEGSGPVDPELPVVRLCVAGMQAEAEGRAGAARALFQQAWDSAADDYEACIAAHYLARHQNSPEETLRWNQECLDRADRVGDERVAGFYASLHLNMGHACRQLGRPALAHTHFLRAAERVEQAPEGQYGDWNRFAIAAGLRDTAGAREDSAREDSVGEGGAGAEGVPRSLDEAVDGRVRELVSRWCARGELTALGLALPAYLGYLGTAADRVRLRSALHMVHAARRLPADEQAELGAVIGSAALR
;
A
#
# COMPACT_ATOMS: atom_id res chain seq x y z
N MET A 1 24.85 -45.47 -10.16
CA MET A 1 24.57 -45.18 -8.74
C MET A 1 24.98 -43.74 -8.51
N THR A 2 24.03 -42.84 -8.76
CA THR A 2 24.20 -41.38 -8.65
C THR A 2 23.35 -40.98 -7.45
N PRO A 3 23.89 -40.29 -6.44
CA PRO A 3 23.07 -39.93 -5.29
C PRO A 3 22.11 -38.82 -5.68
N ASP A 4 20.86 -39.07 -5.29
CA ASP A 4 19.68 -38.26 -5.47
C ASP A 4 19.85 -36.89 -4.79
N ARG A 5 19.83 -35.83 -5.60
CA ARG A 5 19.88 -34.43 -5.18
C ARG A 5 18.48 -34.08 -4.66
N ARG A 6 18.26 -34.36 -3.37
CA ARG A 6 17.03 -33.94 -2.67
C ARG A 6 16.77 -32.47 -2.95
N LEU A 7 15.56 -32.23 -3.45
CA LEU A 7 14.96 -30.91 -3.61
C LEU A 7 15.16 -30.11 -2.32
N ARG A 8 15.97 -29.05 -2.44
CA ARG A 8 16.00 -27.95 -1.49
C ARG A 8 14.68 -27.22 -1.70
N THR A 9 13.72 -27.43 -0.81
CA THR A 9 12.52 -26.61 -0.76
C THR A 9 12.94 -25.18 -0.50
N ASP A 10 12.36 -24.30 -1.30
CA ASP A 10 12.47 -22.86 -1.28
C ASP A 10 11.90 -22.33 0.06
N GLU A 11 12.77 -22.05 1.04
CA GLU A 11 12.40 -21.50 2.37
C GLU A 11 12.61 -19.97 2.44
N GLY A 12 12.35 -19.28 1.33
CA GLY A 12 12.64 -17.84 1.21
C GLY A 12 11.47 -16.89 1.51
N SER A 13 10.22 -17.32 1.36
CA SER A 13 9.05 -16.44 1.56
C SER A 13 7.94 -17.18 2.30
N GLY A 14 8.19 -17.46 3.57
CA GLY A 14 7.19 -18.04 4.47
C GLY A 14 6.38 -16.96 5.21
N PRO A 15 5.09 -17.21 5.53
CA PRO A 15 4.35 -16.39 6.48
C PRO A 15 5.07 -16.33 7.83
N VAL A 16 4.86 -15.25 8.58
CA VAL A 16 5.42 -15.06 9.93
C VAL A 16 5.19 -16.31 10.78
N ASP A 17 6.26 -16.87 11.35
CA ASP A 17 6.18 -18.08 12.16
C ASP A 17 5.28 -17.85 13.40
N PRO A 18 4.10 -18.50 13.47
CA PRO A 18 3.14 -18.26 14.54
C PRO A 18 3.60 -18.78 15.91
N GLU A 19 4.62 -19.66 15.94
CA GLU A 19 5.13 -20.23 17.18
C GLU A 19 6.13 -19.31 17.91
N LEU A 20 6.60 -18.25 17.24
CA LEU A 20 7.47 -17.26 17.87
C LEU A 20 6.77 -16.59 19.07
N PRO A 21 7.40 -16.53 20.26
CA PRO A 21 6.81 -15.91 21.44
C PRO A 21 6.31 -14.48 21.21
N VAL A 22 7.09 -13.68 20.47
CA VAL A 22 6.72 -12.31 20.08
C VAL A 22 5.44 -12.29 19.25
N VAL A 23 5.30 -13.20 18.28
CA VAL A 23 4.11 -13.30 17.43
C VAL A 23 2.89 -13.68 18.24
N ARG A 24 3.02 -14.63 19.17
CA ARG A 24 1.93 -15.00 20.09
C ARG A 24 1.47 -13.84 20.97
N LEU A 25 2.40 -13.04 21.49
CA LEU A 25 2.09 -11.84 22.26
C LEU A 25 1.38 -10.79 21.39
N CYS A 26 1.84 -10.58 20.16
CA CYS A 26 1.19 -9.69 19.21
C CYS A 26 -0.22 -10.15 18.82
N VAL A 27 -0.44 -11.45 18.61
CA VAL A 27 -1.78 -12.02 18.36
C VAL A 27 -2.71 -11.80 19.55
N ALA A 28 -2.23 -12.05 20.78
CA ALA A 28 -3.00 -11.77 21.98
C ALA A 28 -3.32 -10.27 22.15
N GLY A 29 -2.38 -9.40 21.80
CA GLY A 29 -2.57 -7.95 21.80
C GLY A 29 -3.61 -7.49 20.78
N MET A 30 -3.61 -8.04 19.57
CA MET A 30 -4.65 -7.78 18.56
C MET A 30 -6.04 -8.22 19.04
N GLN A 31 -6.13 -9.38 19.70
CA GLN A 31 -7.39 -9.83 20.28
C GLN A 31 -7.89 -8.88 21.38
N ALA A 32 -6.99 -8.41 22.24
CA ALA A 32 -7.32 -7.40 23.25
C ALA A 32 -7.79 -6.08 22.63
N GLU A 33 -7.19 -5.65 21.51
CA GLU A 33 -7.61 -4.48 20.76
C GLU A 33 -9.02 -4.64 20.18
N ALA A 34 -9.33 -5.80 19.57
CA ALA A 34 -10.65 -6.11 19.05
C ALA A 34 -11.75 -6.10 20.13
N GLU A 35 -11.37 -6.39 21.38
CA GLU A 35 -12.25 -6.34 22.55
C GLU A 35 -12.29 -4.94 23.22
N GLY A 36 -11.64 -3.93 22.65
CA GLY A 36 -11.60 -2.57 23.20
C GLY A 36 -10.70 -2.38 24.42
N ARG A 37 -9.84 -3.36 24.74
CA ARG A 37 -8.95 -3.35 25.91
C ARG A 37 -7.59 -2.75 25.57
N ALA A 38 -7.56 -1.48 25.16
CA ALA A 38 -6.36 -0.80 24.65
C ALA A 38 -5.14 -0.86 25.60
N GLY A 39 -5.34 -0.67 26.90
CA GLY A 39 -4.24 -0.76 27.89
C GLY A 39 -3.61 -2.15 27.97
N ALA A 40 -4.42 -3.20 27.87
CA ALA A 40 -3.95 -4.59 27.86
C ALA A 40 -3.23 -4.92 26.54
N ALA A 41 -3.75 -4.44 25.41
CA ALA A 41 -3.10 -4.58 24.11
C ALA A 41 -1.70 -3.96 24.12
N ARG A 42 -1.59 -2.71 24.58
CA ARG A 42 -0.30 -2.01 24.73
C ARG A 42 0.67 -2.77 25.62
N ALA A 43 0.22 -3.30 26.76
CA ALA A 43 1.08 -4.06 27.66
C ALA A 43 1.63 -5.34 27.00
N LEU A 44 0.80 -6.05 26.24
CA LEU A 44 1.21 -7.25 25.49
C LEU A 44 2.23 -6.92 24.39
N PHE A 45 2.02 -5.82 23.65
CA PHE A 45 2.98 -5.38 22.64
C PHE A 45 4.30 -4.90 23.26
N GLN A 46 4.25 -4.25 24.42
CA GLN A 46 5.46 -3.87 25.15
C GLN A 46 6.24 -5.12 25.61
N GLN A 47 5.54 -6.13 26.14
CA GLN A 47 6.17 -7.40 26.49
C GLN A 47 6.78 -8.09 25.27
N ALA A 48 6.13 -8.02 24.11
CA ALA A 48 6.68 -8.55 22.86
C ALA A 48 7.99 -7.85 22.48
N TRP A 49 8.04 -6.52 22.62
CA TRP A 49 9.25 -5.74 22.38
C TRP A 49 10.37 -6.07 23.35
N ASP A 50 10.07 -6.13 24.65
CA ASP A 50 11.06 -6.39 25.70
C ASP A 50 11.64 -7.83 25.64
N SER A 51 10.93 -8.75 24.97
CA SER A 51 11.34 -10.16 24.82
C SER A 51 11.88 -10.52 23.44
N ALA A 52 11.91 -9.58 22.50
CA ALA A 52 12.40 -9.82 21.14
C ALA A 52 13.87 -10.27 21.15
N ALA A 53 14.15 -11.39 20.49
CA ALA A 53 15.48 -12.00 20.47
C ALA A 53 16.39 -11.45 19.37
N ASP A 54 15.83 -10.97 18.26
CA ASP A 54 16.57 -10.44 17.11
C ASP A 54 15.85 -9.22 16.48
N ASP A 55 16.45 -8.65 15.44
CA ASP A 55 15.87 -7.50 14.73
C ASP A 55 14.56 -7.86 13.99
N TYR A 56 14.33 -9.12 13.64
CA TYR A 56 13.09 -9.55 12.96
C TYR A 56 11.92 -9.55 13.95
N GLU A 57 12.10 -10.16 15.11
CA GLU A 57 11.13 -10.12 16.19
C GLU A 57 10.89 -8.69 16.69
N ALA A 58 11.96 -7.89 16.84
CA ALA A 58 11.86 -6.49 17.24
C ALA A 58 11.08 -5.66 16.21
N CYS A 59 11.28 -5.92 14.91
CA CYS A 59 10.50 -5.31 13.82
C CYS A 59 9.00 -5.60 14.00
N ILE A 60 8.62 -6.87 14.22
CA ILE A 60 7.22 -7.26 14.44
C ILE A 60 6.65 -6.56 15.67
N ALA A 61 7.35 -6.58 16.81
CA ALA A 61 6.87 -5.93 18.02
C ALA A 61 6.70 -4.41 17.87
N ALA A 62 7.68 -3.74 17.26
CA ALA A 62 7.63 -2.30 17.00
C ALA A 62 6.43 -1.89 16.13
N HIS A 63 6.09 -2.69 15.11
CA HIS A 63 4.91 -2.47 14.27
C HIS A 63 3.63 -2.37 15.10
N TYR A 64 3.44 -3.28 16.05
CA TYR A 64 2.25 -3.28 16.90
C TYR A 64 2.28 -2.20 17.97
N LEU A 65 3.45 -1.89 18.54
CA LEU A 65 3.58 -0.78 19.48
C LEU A 65 3.23 0.56 18.82
N ALA A 66 3.61 0.80 17.56
CA ALA A 66 3.30 2.04 16.86
C ALA A 66 1.80 2.38 16.83
N ARG A 67 0.92 1.39 16.89
CA ARG A 67 -0.55 1.56 16.87
C ARG A 67 -1.13 2.08 18.19
N HIS A 68 -0.37 1.97 19.29
CA HIS A 68 -0.86 2.25 20.66
C HIS A 68 -0.09 3.39 21.33
N GLN A 69 0.24 4.44 20.56
CA GLN A 69 0.93 5.62 21.06
C GLN A 69 -0.03 6.79 21.32
N ASN A 70 0.35 7.66 22.25
CA ASN A 70 -0.48 8.78 22.70
C ASN A 70 -0.30 10.04 21.84
N SER A 71 0.67 10.06 20.93
CA SER A 71 0.92 11.18 20.04
C SER A 71 1.40 10.72 18.67
N PRO A 72 1.12 11.47 17.59
CA PRO A 72 1.62 11.15 16.25
C PRO A 72 3.15 11.10 16.15
N GLU A 73 3.87 11.87 16.97
CA GLU A 73 5.34 11.85 17.04
C GLU A 73 5.86 10.51 17.55
N GLU A 74 5.26 9.97 18.61
CA GLU A 74 5.62 8.64 19.13
C GLU A 74 5.23 7.53 18.14
N THR A 75 4.09 7.67 17.46
CA THR A 75 3.71 6.76 16.36
C THR A 75 4.76 6.79 15.25
N LEU A 76 5.22 7.97 14.82
CA LEU A 76 6.28 8.09 13.83
C LEU A 76 7.59 7.46 14.32
N ARG A 77 7.98 7.72 15.58
CA ARG A 77 9.20 7.17 16.17
C ARG A 77 9.20 5.64 16.16
N TRP A 78 8.09 5.02 16.56
CA TRP A 78 7.97 3.56 16.53
C TRP A 78 7.88 2.97 15.12
N ASN A 79 7.22 3.66 14.19
CA ASN A 79 7.24 3.25 12.79
C ASN A 79 8.66 3.33 12.17
N GLN A 80 9.44 4.35 12.55
CA GLN A 80 10.84 4.47 12.13
C GLN A 80 11.68 3.35 12.75
N GLU A 81 11.51 3.07 14.05
CA GLU A 81 12.19 1.94 14.70
C GLU A 81 11.87 0.62 13.99
N CYS A 82 10.60 0.39 13.64
CA CYS A 82 10.19 -0.80 12.90
C CYS A 82 10.89 -0.90 11.52
N LEU A 83 10.96 0.21 10.77
CA LEU A 83 11.67 0.26 9.49
C LEU A 83 13.17 0.02 9.64
N ASP A 84 13.81 0.64 10.64
CA ASP A 84 15.24 0.47 10.91
C ASP A 84 15.58 -0.99 11.27
N ARG A 85 14.70 -1.65 12.01
CA ARG A 85 14.83 -3.08 12.33
C ARG A 85 14.68 -3.95 11.09
N ALA A 86 13.69 -3.68 10.25
CA ALA A 86 13.53 -4.38 8.97
C ALA A 86 14.80 -4.23 8.10
N ASP A 87 15.35 -3.02 8.01
CA ASP A 87 16.58 -2.75 7.24
C ASP A 87 17.82 -3.49 7.77
N ARG A 88 17.91 -3.70 9.10
CA ARG A 88 18.98 -4.52 9.70
C ARG A 88 18.82 -6.01 9.41
N VAL A 89 17.58 -6.50 9.33
CA VAL A 89 17.30 -7.88 8.91
C VAL A 89 17.69 -8.07 7.46
N GLY A 90 17.18 -7.20 6.57
CA GLY A 90 17.63 -7.08 5.18
C GLY A 90 17.43 -8.32 4.29
N ASP A 91 16.75 -9.35 4.78
CA ASP A 91 16.49 -10.61 4.06
C ASP A 91 15.02 -10.76 3.68
N GLU A 92 14.68 -11.89 3.05
CA GLU A 92 13.35 -12.13 2.47
C GLU A 92 12.24 -12.19 3.53
N ARG A 93 12.57 -12.41 4.82
CA ARG A 93 11.58 -12.45 5.91
C ARG A 93 10.84 -11.12 6.10
N VAL A 94 11.48 -10.00 5.77
CA VAL A 94 10.92 -8.65 5.91
C VAL A 94 10.49 -8.02 4.58
N ALA A 95 10.77 -8.68 3.45
CA ALA A 95 10.46 -8.15 2.12
C ALA A 95 8.98 -7.74 1.98
N GLY A 96 8.07 -8.59 2.47
CA GLY A 96 6.62 -8.33 2.43
C GLY A 96 6.12 -7.27 3.42
N PHE A 97 6.97 -6.79 4.35
CA PHE A 97 6.60 -5.74 5.30
C PHE A 97 6.83 -4.34 4.73
N TYR A 98 7.82 -4.14 3.87
CA TYR A 98 8.25 -2.80 3.46
C TYR A 98 7.13 -1.92 2.90
N ALA A 99 6.18 -2.50 2.15
CA ALA A 99 5.03 -1.75 1.65
C ALA A 99 4.19 -1.15 2.80
N SER A 100 3.87 -1.95 3.83
CA SER A 100 3.06 -1.48 4.97
C SER A 100 3.86 -0.59 5.93
N LEU A 101 5.17 -0.83 6.09
CA LEU A 101 6.05 0.02 6.90
C LEU A 101 6.14 1.43 6.32
N HIS A 102 6.41 1.55 5.02
CA HIS A 102 6.43 2.86 4.36
C HIS A 102 5.04 3.50 4.31
N LEU A 103 3.96 2.73 4.13
CA LEU A 103 2.59 3.24 4.24
C LEU A 103 2.32 3.89 5.60
N ASN A 104 2.69 3.22 6.69
CA ASN A 104 2.51 3.73 8.06
C ASN A 104 3.35 4.99 8.32
N MET A 105 4.59 5.02 7.84
CA MET A 105 5.43 6.22 7.87
C MET A 105 4.77 7.39 7.12
N GLY A 106 4.20 7.13 5.94
CA GLY A 106 3.47 8.13 5.15
C GLY A 106 2.27 8.69 5.91
N HIS A 107 1.48 7.83 6.53
CA HIS A 107 0.34 8.26 7.35
C HIS A 107 0.77 9.09 8.57
N ALA A 108 1.81 8.67 9.30
CA ALA A 108 2.31 9.40 10.45
C ALA A 108 2.88 10.77 10.05
N CYS A 109 3.64 10.86 8.96
CA CYS A 109 4.13 12.13 8.41
C CYS A 109 2.97 13.06 8.03
N ARG A 110 1.91 12.53 7.42
CA ARG A 110 0.73 13.32 7.06
C ARG A 110 0.01 13.87 8.30
N GLN A 111 -0.16 13.06 9.35
CA GLN A 111 -0.76 13.50 10.61
C GLN A 111 0.05 14.62 11.28
N LEU A 112 1.36 14.63 11.08
CA LEU A 112 2.27 15.67 11.57
C LEU A 112 2.36 16.90 10.64
N GLY A 113 1.52 16.99 9.61
CA GLY A 113 1.54 18.12 8.67
C GLY A 113 2.77 18.15 7.76
N ARG A 114 3.37 16.98 7.46
CA ARG A 114 4.55 16.84 6.59
C ARG A 114 4.22 16.11 5.28
N PRO A 115 3.40 16.71 4.39
CA PRO A 115 2.85 16.01 3.23
C PRO A 115 3.92 15.64 2.17
N ALA A 116 4.98 16.42 1.99
CA ALA A 116 6.07 16.08 1.06
C ALA A 116 6.86 14.84 1.52
N LEU A 117 7.14 14.74 2.82
CA LEU A 117 7.75 13.54 3.41
C LEU A 117 6.80 12.35 3.33
N ALA A 118 5.51 12.56 3.62
CA ALA A 118 4.50 11.53 3.45
C ALA A 118 4.46 10.98 2.02
N HIS A 119 4.50 11.87 1.01
CA HIS A 119 4.54 11.49 -0.40
C HIS A 119 5.74 10.60 -0.73
N THR A 120 6.93 10.95 -0.25
CA THR A 120 8.15 10.14 -0.42
C THR A 120 7.98 8.74 0.14
N HIS A 121 7.35 8.61 1.31
CA HIS A 121 7.07 7.31 1.90
C HIS A 121 6.01 6.52 1.10
N PHE A 122 4.95 7.15 0.59
CA PHE A 122 3.99 6.45 -0.25
C PHE A 122 4.61 5.97 -1.59
N LEU A 123 5.58 6.70 -2.15
CA LEU A 123 6.33 6.25 -3.32
C LEU A 123 7.14 4.98 -3.01
N ARG A 124 7.90 4.99 -1.90
CA ARG A 124 8.65 3.82 -1.43
C ARG A 124 7.73 2.62 -1.13
N ALA A 125 6.55 2.88 -0.60
CA ALA A 125 5.55 1.83 -0.37
C ALA A 125 5.06 1.22 -1.69
N ALA A 126 4.80 2.06 -2.71
CA ALA A 126 4.36 1.61 -4.03
C ALA A 126 5.43 0.78 -4.76
N GLU A 127 6.72 1.11 -4.63
CA GLU A 127 7.83 0.31 -5.17
C GLU A 127 7.88 -1.12 -4.60
N ARG A 128 7.32 -1.33 -3.40
CA ARG A 128 7.36 -2.59 -2.65
C ARG A 128 6.03 -3.34 -2.64
N VAL A 129 4.98 -2.77 -3.25
CA VAL A 129 3.61 -3.29 -3.16
C VAL A 129 3.45 -4.70 -3.75
N GLU A 130 4.29 -5.09 -4.70
CA GLU A 130 4.28 -6.43 -5.30
C GLU A 130 4.83 -7.52 -4.38
N GLN A 131 5.60 -7.12 -3.36
CA GLN A 131 6.13 -8.03 -2.33
C GLN A 131 5.13 -8.22 -1.18
N ALA A 132 4.07 -7.41 -1.12
CA ALA A 132 3.05 -7.52 -0.09
C ALA A 132 2.29 -8.85 -0.20
N PRO A 133 1.85 -9.44 0.93
CA PRO A 133 1.06 -10.67 0.91
C PRO A 133 -0.19 -10.56 0.05
N GLU A 134 -0.49 -11.61 -0.72
CA GLU A 134 -1.72 -11.67 -1.51
C GLU A 134 -2.98 -11.68 -0.61
N GLY A 135 -4.10 -11.26 -1.20
CA GLY A 135 -5.40 -11.23 -0.54
C GLY A 135 -5.78 -9.86 0.03
N GLN A 136 -6.84 -9.84 0.83
CA GLN A 136 -7.52 -8.60 1.26
C GLN A 136 -6.59 -7.60 1.96
N TYR A 137 -5.59 -8.06 2.69
CA TYR A 137 -4.62 -7.19 3.34
C TYR A 137 -3.69 -6.49 2.35
N GLY A 138 -3.16 -7.21 1.37
CA GLY A 138 -2.36 -6.64 0.28
C GLY A 138 -3.16 -5.67 -0.58
N ASP A 139 -4.41 -6.02 -0.90
CA ASP A 139 -5.33 -5.14 -1.64
C ASP A 139 -5.60 -3.84 -0.89
N TRP A 140 -5.85 -3.92 0.43
CA TRP A 140 -6.04 -2.74 1.26
C TRP A 140 -4.79 -1.85 1.29
N ASN A 141 -3.60 -2.43 1.47
CA ASN A 141 -2.34 -1.67 1.41
C ASN A 141 -2.20 -0.96 0.07
N ARG A 142 -2.46 -1.64 -1.06
CA ARG A 142 -2.42 -1.03 -2.39
C ARG A 142 -3.38 0.16 -2.50
N PHE A 143 -4.62 0.04 -2.01
CA PHE A 143 -5.58 1.15 -2.01
C PHE A 143 -5.12 2.33 -1.17
N ALA A 144 -4.62 2.05 0.04
CA ALA A 144 -4.16 3.09 0.96
C ALA A 144 -2.92 3.82 0.42
N ILE A 145 -1.99 3.11 -0.23
CA ILE A 145 -0.83 3.70 -0.91
C ILE A 145 -1.29 4.59 -2.06
N ALA A 146 -2.15 4.09 -2.95
CA ALA A 146 -2.64 4.85 -4.10
C ALA A 146 -3.42 6.10 -3.67
N ALA A 147 -4.22 6.01 -2.60
CA ALA A 147 -4.88 7.16 -2.00
C ALA A 147 -3.87 8.16 -1.43
N GLY A 148 -2.89 7.69 -0.65
CA GLY A 148 -1.84 8.53 -0.09
C GLY A 148 -1.05 9.31 -1.16
N LEU A 149 -0.71 8.66 -2.27
CA LEU A 149 -0.05 9.31 -3.41
C LEU A 149 -0.91 10.41 -4.03
N ARG A 150 -2.20 10.15 -4.26
CA ARG A 150 -3.14 11.16 -4.79
C ARG A 150 -3.29 12.35 -3.85
N ASP A 151 -3.49 12.07 -2.56
CA ASP A 151 -3.71 13.11 -1.53
C ASP A 151 -2.50 14.03 -1.33
N THR A 152 -1.29 13.54 -1.64
CA THR A 152 -0.03 14.27 -1.36
C THR A 152 0.69 14.76 -2.61
N ALA A 153 0.12 14.58 -3.80
CA ALA A 153 0.75 14.93 -5.08
C ALA A 153 1.19 16.41 -5.13
N GLY A 154 0.31 17.34 -4.73
CA GLY A 154 0.62 18.78 -4.76
C GLY A 154 1.80 19.19 -3.87
N ALA A 155 1.98 18.54 -2.72
CA ALA A 155 3.07 18.89 -1.80
C ALA A 155 4.47 18.56 -2.34
N ARG A 156 4.58 17.54 -3.20
CA ARG A 156 5.84 17.22 -3.91
C ARG A 156 6.15 18.28 -4.97
N GLU A 157 5.14 18.78 -5.66
CA GLU A 157 5.34 19.81 -6.67
C GLU A 157 5.78 21.12 -6.04
N ASP A 158 5.20 21.49 -4.90
CA ASP A 158 5.58 22.68 -4.16
C ASP A 158 7.02 22.59 -3.64
N SER A 159 7.41 21.45 -3.06
CA SER A 159 8.80 21.23 -2.65
C SER A 159 9.76 21.23 -3.83
N ALA A 160 9.40 20.63 -4.97
CA ALA A 160 10.23 20.64 -6.17
C ALA A 160 10.35 22.04 -6.82
N ARG A 161 9.32 22.88 -6.70
CA ARG A 161 9.37 24.30 -7.12
C ARG A 161 10.29 25.12 -6.23
N GLU A 162 10.31 24.83 -4.92
CA GLU A 162 11.25 25.44 -3.97
C GLU A 162 12.69 24.96 -4.20
N ASP A 163 12.90 23.66 -4.45
CA ASP A 163 14.21 23.05 -4.69
C ASP A 163 14.78 23.38 -6.08
N SER A 164 13.94 23.57 -7.12
CA SER A 164 14.37 23.90 -8.49
C SER A 164 14.94 25.31 -8.67
N VAL A 165 15.03 26.10 -7.58
CA VAL A 165 15.91 27.27 -7.49
C VAL A 165 17.39 26.86 -7.35
N GLY A 166 17.70 25.58 -7.15
CA GLY A 166 19.05 25.01 -7.09
C GLY A 166 19.17 23.63 -7.75
N GLU A 167 19.63 23.64 -9.01
CA GLU A 167 20.16 22.52 -9.79
C GLU A 167 19.20 21.39 -10.25
N GLY A 168 19.31 21.13 -11.57
CA GLY A 168 18.60 20.06 -12.27
C GLY A 168 19.37 18.75 -12.30
N GLY A 169 18.63 17.64 -12.38
CA GLY A 169 19.21 16.32 -12.53
C GLY A 169 18.20 15.21 -12.78
N ALA A 170 18.12 14.80 -14.04
CA ALA A 170 17.79 13.51 -14.64
C ALA A 170 17.10 12.38 -13.81
N GLY A 171 15.94 11.97 -14.33
CA GLY A 171 15.70 10.57 -14.76
C GLY A 171 15.46 9.51 -13.69
N ALA A 172 14.23 9.46 -13.14
CA ALA A 172 13.76 8.31 -12.39
C ALA A 172 12.85 7.43 -13.27
N GLU A 173 13.44 6.39 -13.89
CA GLU A 173 12.66 5.24 -14.35
C GLU A 173 12.21 4.42 -13.14
N GLY A 174 10.90 4.17 -13.02
CA GLY A 174 10.32 3.35 -11.94
C GLY A 174 9.33 4.06 -11.03
N VAL A 175 9.17 5.38 -11.12
CA VAL A 175 8.20 6.10 -10.26
C VAL A 175 6.77 5.77 -10.70
N PRO A 176 5.89 5.35 -9.77
CA PRO A 176 4.44 5.29 -9.96
C PRO A 176 3.93 6.54 -10.66
N ARG A 177 3.39 6.41 -11.88
CA ARG A 177 2.77 7.52 -12.59
C ARG A 177 1.27 7.48 -12.37
N SER A 178 0.68 8.62 -12.02
CA SER A 178 -0.76 8.76 -12.07
C SER A 178 -1.28 8.41 -13.47
N LEU A 179 -2.53 7.99 -13.53
CA LEU A 179 -3.23 7.90 -14.80
C LEU A 179 -3.20 9.29 -15.47
N ASP A 180 -3.10 9.32 -16.80
CA ASP A 180 -3.21 10.57 -17.56
C ASP A 180 -4.42 11.37 -17.09
N GLU A 181 -4.23 12.67 -16.80
CA GLU A 181 -5.22 13.51 -16.12
C GLU A 181 -6.55 13.57 -16.89
N ALA A 182 -6.48 13.61 -18.23
CA ALA A 182 -7.67 13.63 -19.05
C ALA A 182 -8.43 12.30 -18.99
N VAL A 183 -7.72 11.17 -19.03
CA VAL A 183 -8.35 9.85 -18.88
C VAL A 183 -8.90 9.65 -17.48
N ASP A 184 -8.16 10.07 -16.46
CA ASP A 184 -8.58 10.01 -15.07
C ASP A 184 -9.85 10.83 -14.80
N GLY A 185 -9.92 12.07 -15.30
CA GLY A 185 -11.11 12.90 -15.19
C GLY A 185 -12.36 12.23 -15.78
N ARG A 186 -12.22 11.60 -16.96
CA ARG A 186 -13.31 10.87 -17.62
C ARG A 186 -13.75 9.63 -16.86
N VAL A 187 -12.81 8.86 -16.30
CA VAL A 187 -13.13 7.72 -15.43
C VAL A 187 -13.84 8.18 -14.16
N ARG A 188 -13.39 9.28 -13.51
CA ARG A 188 -14.06 9.86 -12.33
C ARG A 188 -15.49 10.26 -12.63
N GLU A 189 -15.74 10.89 -13.77
CA GLU A 189 -17.08 11.30 -14.19
C GLU A 189 -18.00 10.10 -14.40
N LEU A 190 -17.53 9.04 -15.07
CA LEU A 190 -18.28 7.79 -15.21
C LEU A 190 -18.60 7.16 -13.86
N VAL A 191 -17.60 7.03 -12.98
CA VAL A 191 -17.77 6.49 -11.62
C VAL A 191 -18.78 7.32 -10.82
N SER A 192 -18.73 8.66 -10.92
CA SER A 192 -19.68 9.55 -10.25
C SER A 192 -21.12 9.29 -10.70
N ARG A 193 -21.36 9.15 -12.01
CA ARG A 193 -22.67 8.79 -12.56
C ARG A 193 -23.15 7.41 -12.11
N TRP A 194 -22.25 6.43 -12.07
CA TRP A 194 -22.57 5.09 -11.57
C TRP A 194 -22.95 5.10 -10.09
N CYS A 195 -22.24 5.87 -9.27
CA CYS A 195 -22.58 6.09 -7.86
C CYS A 195 -23.96 6.72 -7.72
N ALA A 196 -24.25 7.79 -8.47
CA ALA A 196 -25.54 8.48 -8.42
C ALA A 196 -26.72 7.58 -8.79
N ARG A 197 -26.51 6.62 -9.69
CA ARG A 197 -27.53 5.65 -10.11
C ARG A 197 -27.60 4.40 -9.23
N GLY A 198 -26.59 4.14 -8.40
CA GLY A 198 -26.47 2.86 -7.68
C GLY A 198 -26.12 1.70 -8.62
N GLU A 199 -25.28 1.93 -9.64
CA GLU A 199 -24.85 0.89 -10.59
C GLU A 199 -23.76 -0.01 -9.95
N LEU A 200 -24.19 -0.86 -9.02
CA LEU A 200 -23.31 -1.69 -8.18
C LEU A 200 -22.42 -2.63 -9.01
N THR A 201 -22.89 -3.10 -10.17
CA THR A 201 -22.09 -4.02 -10.99
C THR A 201 -20.91 -3.29 -11.62
N ALA A 202 -21.13 -2.12 -12.23
CA ALA A 202 -20.04 -1.34 -12.82
C ALA A 202 -19.03 -0.90 -11.74
N LEU A 203 -19.54 -0.44 -10.60
CA LEU A 203 -18.70 -0.03 -9.46
C LEU A 203 -17.88 -1.20 -8.91
N GLY A 204 -18.51 -2.35 -8.66
CA GLY A 204 -17.85 -3.53 -8.12
C GLY A 204 -16.76 -4.10 -9.05
N LEU A 205 -16.94 -3.96 -10.37
CA LEU A 205 -15.93 -4.38 -11.34
C LEU A 205 -14.79 -3.37 -11.51
N ALA A 206 -15.10 -2.07 -11.57
CA ALA A 206 -14.13 -1.03 -11.93
C ALA A 206 -13.33 -0.50 -10.73
N LEU A 207 -13.97 -0.30 -9.57
CA LEU A 207 -13.36 0.41 -8.44
C LEU A 207 -12.09 -0.25 -7.90
N PRO A 208 -11.99 -1.59 -7.74
CA PRO A 208 -10.76 -2.19 -7.24
C PRO A 208 -9.54 -1.84 -8.10
N ALA A 209 -9.67 -1.98 -9.43
CA ALA A 209 -8.58 -1.68 -10.35
C ALA A 209 -8.28 -0.16 -10.43
N TYR A 210 -9.31 0.68 -10.31
CA TYR A 210 -9.16 2.14 -10.38
C TYR A 210 -8.58 2.74 -9.09
N LEU A 211 -9.10 2.35 -7.93
CA LEU A 211 -8.66 2.88 -6.64
C LEU A 211 -7.25 2.40 -6.28
N GLY A 212 -6.86 1.19 -6.69
CA GLY A 212 -5.52 0.63 -6.50
C GLY A 212 -4.53 0.93 -7.61
N TYR A 213 -4.86 1.79 -8.57
CA TYR A 213 -3.99 2.10 -9.69
C TYR A 213 -2.72 2.85 -9.22
N LEU A 214 -1.55 2.23 -9.39
CA LEU A 214 -0.23 2.79 -9.06
C LEU A 214 0.61 3.11 -10.31
N GLY A 215 0.03 3.07 -11.51
CA GLY A 215 0.74 3.46 -12.73
C GLY A 215 1.59 2.39 -13.40
N THR A 216 1.62 1.17 -12.86
CA THR A 216 2.39 0.08 -13.45
C THR A 216 1.74 -0.43 -14.74
N ALA A 217 2.50 -1.15 -15.57
CA ALA A 217 1.93 -1.81 -16.75
C ALA A 217 0.84 -2.82 -16.37
N ALA A 218 1.04 -3.54 -15.26
CA ALA A 218 0.05 -4.46 -14.73
C ALA A 218 -1.23 -3.73 -14.29
N ASP A 219 -1.13 -2.55 -13.69
CA ASP A 219 -2.30 -1.72 -13.33
C ASP A 219 -3.09 -1.27 -14.55
N ARG A 220 -2.41 -0.85 -15.62
CA ARG A 220 -3.07 -0.49 -16.88
C ARG A 220 -3.87 -1.65 -17.45
N VAL A 221 -3.28 -2.84 -17.46
CA VAL A 221 -3.96 -4.07 -17.92
C VAL A 221 -5.17 -4.39 -17.04
N ARG A 222 -5.01 -4.33 -15.70
CA ARG A 222 -6.11 -4.58 -14.75
C ARG A 222 -7.26 -3.59 -14.95
N LEU A 223 -6.97 -2.30 -14.98
CA LEU A 223 -7.97 -1.24 -15.15
C LEU A 223 -8.67 -1.37 -16.51
N ARG A 224 -7.92 -1.53 -17.60
CA ARG A 224 -8.51 -1.73 -18.93
C ARG A 224 -9.41 -2.95 -18.97
N SER A 225 -9.01 -4.06 -18.35
CA SER A 225 -9.80 -5.29 -18.35
C SER A 225 -11.10 -5.12 -17.57
N ALA A 226 -11.03 -4.49 -16.40
CA ALA A 226 -12.20 -4.16 -15.60
C ALA A 226 -13.20 -3.26 -16.37
N LEU A 227 -12.71 -2.18 -16.99
CA LEU A 227 -13.54 -1.29 -17.80
C LEU A 227 -14.14 -2.01 -19.02
N HIS A 228 -13.38 -2.90 -19.67
CA HIS A 228 -13.90 -3.74 -20.76
C HIS A 228 -15.04 -4.65 -20.30
N MET A 229 -14.94 -5.27 -19.12
CA MET A 229 -16.02 -6.12 -18.60
C MET A 229 -17.29 -5.31 -18.34
N VAL A 230 -17.16 -4.11 -17.78
CA VAL A 230 -18.30 -3.18 -17.62
C VAL A 230 -18.89 -2.82 -18.99
N HIS A 231 -18.04 -2.47 -19.96
CA HIS A 231 -18.48 -2.12 -21.31
C HIS A 231 -19.15 -3.30 -22.03
N ALA A 232 -18.61 -4.51 -21.91
CA ALA A 232 -19.12 -5.72 -22.54
C ALA A 232 -20.48 -6.14 -22.01
N ALA A 233 -20.83 -5.79 -20.76
CA ALA A 233 -22.14 -6.07 -20.19
C ALA A 233 -23.27 -5.33 -20.93
N ARG A 234 -22.99 -4.22 -21.63
CA ARG A 234 -23.97 -3.42 -22.39
C ARG A 234 -25.20 -2.97 -21.57
N ARG A 235 -24.98 -2.65 -20.29
CA ARG A 235 -26.05 -2.25 -19.35
C ARG A 235 -26.09 -0.74 -19.05
N LEU A 236 -25.08 0.01 -19.49
CA LEU A 236 -24.98 1.44 -19.24
C LEU A 236 -25.88 2.23 -20.22
N PRO A 237 -26.31 3.45 -19.86
CA PRO A 237 -26.88 4.41 -20.81
C PRO A 237 -25.99 4.61 -22.04
N ALA A 238 -26.59 4.94 -23.19
CA ALA A 238 -25.88 4.98 -24.47
C ALA A 238 -24.70 5.98 -24.47
N ASP A 239 -24.85 7.12 -23.80
CA ASP A 239 -23.80 8.13 -23.65
C ASP A 239 -22.65 7.61 -22.79
N GLU A 240 -22.93 6.99 -21.63
CA GLU A 240 -21.92 6.36 -20.78
C GLU A 240 -21.23 5.17 -21.45
N GLN A 241 -21.97 4.39 -22.22
CA GLN A 241 -21.47 3.25 -22.98
C GLN A 241 -20.49 3.70 -24.06
N ALA A 242 -20.81 4.77 -24.80
CA ALA A 242 -19.93 5.37 -25.80
C ALA A 242 -18.67 5.97 -25.15
N GLU A 243 -18.86 6.69 -24.04
CA GLU A 243 -17.80 7.34 -23.30
C GLU A 243 -16.79 6.33 -22.71
N LEU A 244 -17.29 5.25 -22.10
CA LEU A 244 -16.47 4.15 -21.60
C LEU A 244 -15.68 3.48 -22.74
N GLY A 245 -16.29 3.29 -23.91
CA GLY A 245 -15.62 2.76 -25.10
C GLY A 245 -14.47 3.66 -25.56
N ALA A 246 -14.66 4.98 -25.53
CA ALA A 246 -13.63 5.96 -25.88
C ALA A 246 -12.47 5.98 -24.86
N VAL A 247 -12.78 5.89 -23.56
CA VAL A 247 -11.77 5.78 -22.48
C VAL A 247 -10.92 4.53 -22.69
N ILE A 248 -11.55 3.37 -22.92
CA ILE A 248 -10.87 2.09 -23.17
C ILE A 248 -9.92 2.17 -24.39
N GLY A 249 -10.33 2.86 -25.46
CA GLY A 249 -9.53 3.03 -26.68
C GLY A 249 -8.39 4.05 -26.56
N SER A 250 -8.33 4.81 -25.47
CA SER A 250 -7.29 5.82 -25.26
C SER A 250 -5.90 5.20 -25.18
N ALA A 251 -4.90 5.89 -25.71
CA ALA A 251 -3.51 5.42 -25.69
C ALA A 251 -2.97 5.21 -24.26
N ALA A 252 -3.47 5.98 -23.27
CA ALA A 252 -3.07 5.84 -21.87
C ALA A 252 -3.47 4.49 -21.26
N LEU A 253 -4.44 3.78 -21.84
CA LEU A 253 -4.87 2.45 -21.43
C LEU A 253 -4.47 1.33 -22.42
N ARG A 254 -3.79 1.65 -23.52
CA ARG A 254 -3.25 0.65 -24.45
C ARG A 254 -1.99 -0.01 -23.88
#